data_AF-A0A7X8XSJ1-F1
#
_entry.id   AF-A0A7X8XSJ1-F1
#
_cell.length_a   1.000
_cell.length_b   1.000
_cell.length_c   1.000
_cell.angle_alpha   90.00
_cell.angle_beta   90.00
_cell.angle_gamma   90.00
#
_symmetry.space_group_name_H-M   'P 1'
#
loop_
_entity.id
_entity.type
_entity.pdbx_description
1 polymer ?
#
loop_
_entity_poly.entity_id
_entity_poly.type
_entity_poly.pdbx_seq_one_letter_code
_entity_poly.pdbx_strand_id
1 'polypeptide(L)'
;MNKPFHHKGLGFYQANWGWTSHLEITDLESGEVAAHGLLRNGTSYFHEESHISIYLYGYYPELGMGHQQQPVKISDREIDPYYAVILYEFGNPIGSYLIRPGDPIIWEDLSITLTHSIGYTGLLVRDDISYPIVLTSFLIIILGIFVSFYLYPRFIMYEDGKLITTSRRNGWVFYQSVKSAVAKKERNNVSND
;
A
#
# COMPACT_ATOMS: atom_id res chain seq x y z
N MET A 1 18.26 5.98 3.37
CA MET A 1 17.68 6.31 2.04
C MET A 1 17.35 4.98 1.36
N ASN A 2 16.06 4.69 1.17
CA ASN A 2 15.56 3.42 0.66
C ASN A 2 15.73 3.37 -0.86
N LYS A 3 16.57 2.46 -1.38
CA LYS A 3 16.76 2.27 -2.83
C LYS A 3 16.01 0.99 -3.22
N PRO A 4 14.83 1.08 -3.86
CA PRO A 4 14.07 -0.11 -4.24
C PRO A 4 14.85 -0.94 -5.26
N PHE A 5 14.82 -2.26 -5.08
CA PHE A 5 15.39 -3.19 -6.06
C PHE A 5 14.29 -3.58 -7.05
N HIS A 6 14.58 -3.51 -8.35
CA HIS A 6 13.66 -3.90 -9.40
C HIS A 6 14.22 -5.12 -10.14
N HIS A 7 13.44 -6.19 -10.22
CA HIS A 7 13.81 -7.38 -10.98
C HIS A 7 12.57 -8.01 -11.64
N LYS A 8 12.62 -8.19 -12.98
CA LYS A 8 11.55 -8.81 -13.78
C LYS A 8 10.15 -8.20 -13.57
N GLY A 9 10.05 -6.88 -13.47
CA GLY A 9 8.77 -6.18 -13.26
C GLY A 9 8.27 -6.14 -11.82
N LEU A 10 8.95 -6.85 -10.89
CA LEU A 10 8.66 -6.79 -9.46
C LEU A 10 9.49 -5.69 -8.80
N GLY A 11 8.81 -4.80 -8.07
CA GLY A 11 9.43 -3.83 -7.19
C GLY A 11 9.56 -4.38 -5.77
N PHE A 12 10.79 -4.41 -5.25
CA PHE A 12 11.09 -4.79 -3.88
C PHE A 12 11.38 -3.54 -3.06
N TYR A 13 10.54 -3.30 -2.05
CA TYR A 13 10.67 -2.18 -1.14
C TYR A 13 10.93 -2.70 0.26
N GLN A 14 11.96 -2.17 0.92
CA GLN A 14 12.15 -2.39 2.35
C GLN A 14 11.23 -1.43 3.11
N ALA A 15 10.30 -1.94 3.89
CA ALA A 15 9.44 -1.13 4.74
C ALA A 15 9.70 -1.49 6.21
N ASN A 16 9.78 -0.49 7.08
CA ASN A 16 9.81 -0.73 8.52
C ASN A 16 8.39 -1.04 8.99
N TRP A 17 8.17 -2.23 9.55
CA TRP A 17 6.85 -2.72 9.94
C TRP A 17 6.58 -2.57 11.44
N GLY A 18 7.58 -2.09 12.19
CA GLY A 18 7.47 -1.80 13.62
C GLY A 18 8.56 -2.47 14.43
N TRP A 19 8.24 -2.74 15.69
CA TRP A 19 9.17 -3.26 16.69
C TRP A 19 8.78 -4.67 17.12
N THR A 20 9.77 -5.51 17.33
CA THR A 20 9.63 -6.82 17.98
C THR A 20 10.48 -6.82 19.24
N SER A 21 9.85 -7.11 20.37
CA SER A 21 10.43 -7.05 21.71
C SER A 21 10.79 -8.44 22.20
N HIS A 22 11.92 -8.57 22.87
CA HIS A 22 12.37 -9.82 23.45
C HIS A 22 11.82 -9.97 24.87
N LEU A 23 11.00 -11.00 25.06
CA LEU A 23 10.40 -11.39 26.32
C LEU A 23 11.23 -12.50 26.97
N GLU A 24 11.46 -12.35 28.26
CA GLU A 24 12.06 -13.35 29.12
C GLU A 24 11.15 -13.55 30.33
N ILE A 25 10.87 -14.81 30.66
CA ILE A 25 10.14 -15.20 31.87
C ILE A 25 11.08 -16.06 32.69
N THR A 26 11.32 -15.66 33.92
CA THR A 26 12.24 -16.33 34.85
C THR A 26 11.47 -16.72 36.11
N ASP A 27 11.69 -17.93 36.59
CA ASP A 27 11.18 -18.38 37.87
C ASP A 27 11.99 -17.74 39.00
N LEU A 28 11.31 -17.13 39.98
CA LEU A 28 11.92 -16.37 41.07
C LEU A 28 12.55 -17.26 42.14
N GLU A 29 12.08 -18.49 42.31
CA GLU A 29 12.61 -19.42 43.32
C GLU A 29 13.91 -20.07 42.85
N SER A 30 13.92 -20.54 41.61
CA SER A 30 15.06 -21.24 40.99
C SER A 30 16.06 -20.28 40.31
N GLY A 31 15.59 -19.11 39.87
CA GLY A 31 16.35 -18.21 39.01
C GLY A 31 16.57 -18.74 37.60
N GLU A 32 15.91 -19.84 37.23
CA GLU A 32 16.00 -20.42 35.89
C GLU A 32 15.08 -19.70 34.91
N VAL A 33 15.54 -19.54 33.68
CA VAL A 33 14.71 -18.96 32.62
C VAL A 33 13.68 -19.99 32.17
N ALA A 34 12.43 -19.75 32.54
CA ALA A 34 11.29 -20.60 32.19
C ALA A 34 10.94 -20.49 30.70
N ALA A 35 11.03 -19.28 30.11
CA ALA A 35 10.72 -19.09 28.69
C ALA A 35 11.37 -17.85 28.05
N HIS A 36 11.60 -17.95 26.74
CA HIS A 36 11.93 -16.83 25.87
C HIS A 36 10.88 -16.66 24.77
N GLY A 37 10.58 -15.41 24.42
CA GLY A 37 9.59 -15.08 23.40
C GLY A 37 9.93 -13.82 22.60
N LEU A 38 9.33 -13.72 21.43
CA LEU A 38 9.29 -12.49 20.65
C LEU A 38 7.87 -11.97 20.62
N LEU A 39 7.68 -10.74 21.09
CA LEU A 39 6.39 -10.07 21.18
C LEU A 39 6.37 -8.85 20.27
N ARG A 40 5.35 -8.75 19.43
CA ARG A 40 5.09 -7.55 18.63
C ARG A 40 4.05 -6.68 19.31
N ASN A 41 4.05 -5.40 19.00
CA ASN A 41 2.98 -4.50 19.44
C ASN A 41 1.61 -5.08 19.05
N GLY A 42 0.69 -5.14 20.01
CA GLY A 42 -0.66 -5.68 19.85
C GLY A 42 -0.75 -7.21 19.85
N THR A 43 0.30 -7.93 20.26
CA THR A 43 0.29 -9.40 20.36
C THR A 43 0.47 -9.86 21.81
N SER A 44 0.10 -11.11 22.07
CA SER A 44 0.23 -11.74 23.39
C SER A 44 1.06 -13.02 23.34
N TYR A 45 1.75 -13.30 24.43
CA TYR A 45 2.40 -14.58 24.72
C TYR A 45 1.64 -15.27 25.85
N PHE A 46 1.28 -16.53 25.66
CA PHE A 46 0.61 -17.32 26.69
C PHE A 46 1.62 -18.25 27.35
N HIS A 47 1.78 -18.13 28.66
CA HIS A 47 2.60 -19.02 29.46
C HIS A 47 1.69 -20.11 30.04
N GLU A 48 1.85 -21.35 29.57
CA GLU A 48 0.91 -22.44 29.85
C GLU A 48 0.89 -22.85 31.32
N GLU A 49 2.05 -22.92 31.98
CA GLU A 49 2.16 -23.45 33.34
C GLU A 49 1.42 -22.57 34.36
N SER A 50 1.63 -21.24 34.30
CA SER A 50 0.97 -20.27 35.17
C SER A 50 -0.34 -19.70 34.60
N HIS A 51 -0.76 -20.14 33.40
CA HIS A 51 -1.99 -19.70 32.75
C HIS A 51 -2.13 -18.17 32.56
N ILE A 52 -1.01 -17.46 32.47
CA ILE A 52 -0.98 -16.02 32.22
C ILE A 52 -0.79 -15.69 30.74
N SER A 53 -1.47 -14.66 30.26
CA SER A 53 -1.21 -14.05 28.96
C SER A 53 -0.55 -12.69 29.14
N ILE A 54 0.65 -12.54 28.58
CA ILE A 54 1.42 -11.31 28.57
C ILE A 54 1.11 -10.59 27.26
N TYR A 55 0.31 -9.54 27.32
CA TYR A 55 -0.06 -8.75 26.16
C TYR A 55 0.79 -7.48 26.08
N LEU A 56 1.55 -7.36 24.99
CA LEU A 56 2.30 -6.15 24.71
C LEU A 56 1.39 -5.14 23.98
N TYR A 57 0.86 -4.17 24.71
CA TYR A 57 0.07 -3.09 24.11
C TYR A 57 0.93 -2.27 23.14
N GLY A 58 2.15 -1.92 23.55
CA GLY A 58 3.12 -1.32 22.65
C GLY A 58 4.48 -1.02 23.26
N TYR A 59 5.51 -1.05 22.42
CA TYR A 59 6.82 -0.46 22.68
C TYR A 59 6.87 0.99 22.18
N TYR A 60 7.38 1.87 23.03
CA TYR A 60 7.54 3.30 22.79
C TYR A 60 9.02 3.68 22.92
N PRO A 61 9.77 3.77 21.80
CA PRO A 61 11.18 4.18 21.80
C PRO A 61 11.40 5.54 22.47
N GLU A 62 10.49 6.47 22.22
CA GLU A 62 10.39 7.75 22.89
C GLU A 62 8.93 7.94 23.32
N LEU A 63 8.71 7.81 24.62
CA LEU A 63 7.38 7.89 25.21
C LEU A 63 6.90 9.35 25.28
N GLY A 64 5.73 9.59 24.70
CA GLY A 64 4.95 10.79 24.93
C GLY A 64 3.61 10.47 25.57
N MET A 65 2.99 11.48 26.18
CA MET A 65 1.61 11.41 26.62
C MET A 65 0.73 12.20 25.66
N GLY A 66 -0.19 11.49 25.02
CA GLY A 66 -1.15 12.07 24.10
C GLY A 66 -2.34 12.73 24.82
N HIS A 67 -3.35 13.10 24.05
CA HIS A 67 -4.62 13.54 24.61
C HIS A 67 -5.23 12.41 25.45
N GLN A 68 -5.85 12.75 26.59
CA GLN A 68 -6.41 11.79 27.55
C GLN A 68 -5.36 10.86 28.23
N GLN A 69 -4.09 11.28 28.34
CA GLN A 69 -3.04 10.54 29.04
C GLN A 69 -2.72 9.16 28.45
N GLN A 70 -3.00 8.96 27.15
CA GLN A 70 -2.64 7.71 26.48
C GLN A 70 -1.15 7.72 26.08
N PRO A 71 -0.41 6.61 26.26
CA PRO A 71 0.95 6.46 25.76
C PRO A 71 1.00 6.58 24.24
N VAL A 72 1.82 7.49 23.72
CA VAL A 72 2.04 7.69 22.29
C VAL A 72 3.52 7.63 21.95
N LYS A 73 3.82 7.17 20.73
CA LYS A 73 5.19 7.16 20.20
C LYS A 73 5.49 8.54 19.61
N ILE A 74 6.46 9.26 20.17
CA ILE A 74 6.90 10.56 19.64
C ILE A 74 7.80 10.35 18.41
N SER A 75 8.80 9.48 18.54
CA SER A 75 9.73 9.15 17.46
C SER A 75 10.20 7.70 17.50
N ASP A 76 10.96 7.29 16.49
CA ASP A 76 11.64 5.98 16.44
C ASP A 76 13.05 6.02 17.05
N ARG A 77 13.45 7.12 17.70
CA ARG A 77 14.71 7.21 18.44
C ARG A 77 14.50 6.64 19.84
N GLU A 78 15.42 5.84 20.32
CA GLU A 78 15.37 5.30 21.69
C GLU A 78 15.84 6.37 22.69
N ILE A 79 14.88 7.13 23.22
CA ILE A 79 15.10 8.18 24.23
C ILE A 79 14.09 7.94 25.35
N ASP A 80 14.56 7.41 26.48
CA ASP A 80 13.72 6.95 27.61
C ASP A 80 12.60 5.99 27.14
N PRO A 81 12.97 4.80 26.62
CA PRO A 81 12.02 3.85 26.08
C PRO A 81 11.16 3.18 27.16
N TYR A 82 9.91 2.86 26.82
CA TYR A 82 8.99 2.12 27.70
C TYR A 82 8.17 1.05 26.96
N TYR A 83 7.77 0.03 27.70
CA TYR A 83 6.78 -0.96 27.30
C TYR A 83 5.48 -0.75 28.07
N ALA A 84 4.36 -0.70 27.35
CA ALA A 84 3.04 -0.83 27.95
C ALA A 84 2.60 -2.30 27.85
N VAL A 85 2.45 -2.96 28.99
CA VAL A 85 2.14 -4.40 29.09
C VAL A 85 0.87 -4.57 29.90
N ILE A 86 0.00 -5.47 29.47
CA ILE A 86 -1.18 -5.88 30.22
C ILE A 86 -1.06 -7.38 30.47
N LEU A 87 -1.19 -7.78 31.73
CA LEU A 87 -1.27 -9.18 32.11
C LEU A 87 -2.72 -9.60 32.20
N TYR A 88 -3.03 -10.78 31.65
CA TYR A 88 -4.32 -11.42 31.77
C TYR A 88 -4.18 -12.79 32.40
N GLU A 89 -5.13 -13.17 33.24
CA GLU A 89 -5.25 -14.50 33.83
C GLU A 89 -6.64 -15.04 33.51
N PHE A 90 -6.70 -16.21 32.87
CA PHE A 90 -7.96 -16.78 32.36
C PHE A 90 -8.82 -15.79 31.54
N GLY A 91 -8.16 -14.89 30.81
CA GLY A 91 -8.81 -13.86 29.98
C GLY A 91 -9.26 -12.60 30.72
N ASN A 92 -9.08 -12.50 32.03
CA ASN A 92 -9.37 -11.30 32.80
C ASN A 92 -8.11 -10.45 32.98
N PRO A 93 -8.17 -9.11 32.79
CA PRO A 93 -7.01 -8.26 33.01
C PRO A 93 -6.70 -8.20 34.51
N ILE A 94 -5.49 -8.62 34.88
CA ILE A 94 -5.02 -8.62 36.27
C ILE A 94 -4.13 -7.42 36.58
N GLY A 95 -3.48 -6.82 35.57
CA GLY A 95 -2.64 -5.64 35.77
C GLY A 95 -2.21 -4.99 34.46
N SER A 96 -1.94 -3.69 34.53
CA SER A 96 -1.38 -2.90 33.43
C SER A 96 -0.13 -2.18 33.93
N TYR A 97 0.96 -2.29 33.17
CA TYR A 97 2.27 -1.84 33.59
C TYR A 97 2.90 -0.98 32.49
N LEU A 98 3.62 0.05 32.92
CA LEU A 98 4.50 0.85 32.07
C LEU A 98 5.91 0.70 32.62
N ILE A 99 6.73 -0.10 31.93
CA ILE A 99 8.04 -0.54 32.41
C ILE A 99 9.16 -0.10 31.47
N ARG A 100 10.36 0.09 31.99
CA ARG A 100 11.54 0.33 31.16
C ARG A 100 12.13 -1.00 30.67
N PRO A 101 12.93 -0.99 29.60
CA PRO A 101 13.66 -2.17 29.19
C PRO A 101 14.53 -2.72 30.32
N GLY A 102 14.36 -4.01 30.61
CA GLY A 102 15.05 -4.72 31.69
C GLY A 102 14.37 -4.64 33.05
N ASP A 103 13.35 -3.80 33.25
CA ASP A 103 12.59 -3.78 34.50
C ASP A 103 11.66 -5.00 34.57
N PRO A 104 11.68 -5.78 35.67
CA PRO A 104 10.84 -6.95 35.81
C PRO A 104 9.42 -6.58 36.29
N ILE A 105 8.41 -7.24 35.72
CA ILE A 105 7.07 -7.34 36.30
C ILE A 105 7.05 -8.61 37.13
N ILE A 106 6.89 -8.45 38.44
CA ILE A 106 6.78 -9.56 39.38
C ILE A 106 5.32 -9.97 39.49
N TRP A 107 5.03 -11.23 39.17
CA TRP A 107 3.72 -11.84 39.35
C TRP A 107 3.89 -13.23 39.94
N GLU A 108 3.40 -13.42 41.17
CA GLU A 108 3.56 -14.66 41.92
C GLU A 108 5.03 -15.11 42.03
N ASP A 109 5.38 -16.24 41.42
CA ASP A 109 6.70 -16.87 41.33
C ASP A 109 7.44 -16.52 40.03
N LEU A 110 6.88 -15.65 39.18
CA LEU A 110 7.44 -15.27 37.89
C LEU A 110 7.98 -13.85 37.86
N SER A 111 9.12 -13.69 37.22
CA SER A 111 9.71 -12.43 36.80
C SER A 111 9.60 -12.29 35.29
N ILE A 112 8.74 -11.38 34.83
CA ILE A 112 8.46 -11.15 33.42
C ILE A 112 9.21 -9.89 32.98
N THR A 113 10.17 -10.04 32.08
CA THR A 113 11.04 -8.93 31.66
C THR A 113 11.04 -8.76 30.15
N LEU A 114 10.92 -7.52 29.68
CA LEU A 114 11.17 -7.15 28.29
C LEU A 114 12.53 -6.46 28.18
N THR A 115 13.48 -7.09 27.52
CA THR A 115 14.90 -6.68 27.57
C THR A 115 15.23 -5.61 26.55
N HIS A 116 14.90 -5.84 25.28
CA HIS A 116 15.17 -4.90 24.18
C HIS A 116 14.19 -5.13 23.03
N SER A 117 14.09 -4.14 22.15
CA SER A 117 13.26 -4.21 20.95
C SER A 117 14.09 -3.95 19.71
N ILE A 118 13.85 -4.76 18.68
CA ILE A 118 14.49 -4.62 17.39
C ILE A 118 13.45 -4.19 16.35
N GLY A 119 13.82 -3.19 15.56
CA GLY A 119 13.04 -2.80 14.39
C GLY A 119 13.11 -3.91 13.35
N TYR A 120 11.96 -4.35 12.85
CA TYR A 120 11.91 -5.36 11.80
C TYR A 120 11.44 -4.75 10.49
N THR A 121 12.14 -5.11 9.42
CA THR A 121 11.80 -4.66 8.08
C THR A 121 11.18 -5.79 7.29
N GLY A 122 10.01 -5.55 6.71
CA GLY A 122 9.42 -6.45 5.73
C GLY A 122 9.86 -6.09 4.31
N LEU A 123 9.85 -7.11 3.44
CA LEU A 123 9.93 -6.93 2.01
C LEU A 123 8.52 -6.80 1.46
N LEU A 124 8.20 -5.61 0.93
CA LEU A 124 6.97 -5.41 0.18
C LEU A 124 7.27 -5.73 -1.28
N VAL A 125 6.61 -6.76 -1.80
CA VAL A 125 6.62 -7.11 -3.22
C VAL A 125 5.38 -6.50 -3.85
N ARG A 126 5.59 -5.59 -4.81
CA ARG A 126 4.50 -5.03 -5.60
C ARG A 126 4.61 -5.53 -7.04
N ASP A 127 3.50 -6.04 -7.55
CA ASP A 127 3.33 -6.38 -8.96
C ASP A 127 2.38 -5.37 -9.60
N ASP A 128 2.83 -4.70 -10.67
CA ASP A 128 2.08 -3.64 -11.33
C ASP A 128 1.27 -4.20 -12.51
N ILE A 129 0.16 -4.88 -12.19
CA ILE A 129 -0.75 -5.52 -13.18
C ILE A 129 -1.35 -4.53 -14.19
N SER A 130 -1.37 -3.24 -13.86
CA SER A 130 -1.91 -2.18 -14.72
C SER A 130 -1.07 -1.94 -15.96
N TYR A 131 0.25 -2.16 -15.89
CA TYR A 131 1.17 -1.87 -17.01
C TYR A 131 0.82 -2.65 -18.31
N PRO A 132 0.69 -4.00 -18.29
CA PRO A 132 0.34 -4.73 -19.51
C PRO A 132 -1.05 -4.39 -20.05
N ILE A 133 -2.01 -4.07 -19.18
CA ILE A 133 -3.39 -3.68 -19.56
C ILE A 133 -3.37 -2.35 -20.33
N VAL A 134 -2.65 -1.35 -19.80
CA VAL A 134 -2.52 -0.03 -20.44
C VAL A 134 -1.78 -0.15 -21.77
N LEU A 135 -0.69 -0.93 -21.81
CA LEU A 135 0.08 -1.16 -23.03
C LEU A 135 -0.78 -1.79 -24.14
N THR A 136 -1.57 -2.80 -23.79
CA THR A 136 -2.48 -3.47 -24.74
C THR A 136 -3.51 -2.49 -25.29
N SER A 137 -4.10 -1.68 -24.41
CA SER A 137 -5.08 -0.65 -24.80
C SER A 137 -4.47 0.39 -25.74
N PHE A 138 -3.25 0.83 -25.45
CA PHE A 138 -2.50 1.75 -26.30
C PHE A 138 -2.23 1.16 -27.70
N LEU A 139 -1.81 -0.11 -27.77
CA LEU A 139 -1.59 -0.79 -29.04
C LEU A 139 -2.87 -0.94 -29.87
N ILE A 140 -4.01 -1.24 -29.23
CA ILE A 140 -5.32 -1.31 -29.89
C ILE A 140 -5.70 0.04 -30.49
N ILE A 141 -5.46 1.15 -29.78
CA ILE A 141 -5.74 2.51 -30.27
C ILE A 141 -4.86 2.83 -31.48
N ILE A 142 -3.55 2.57 -31.41
CA ILE A 142 -2.63 2.77 -32.55
C ILE A 142 -3.09 1.96 -33.76
N LEU A 143 -3.47 0.69 -33.56
CA LEU A 143 -3.96 -0.16 -34.64
C LEU A 143 -5.26 0.40 -35.24
N GLY A 144 -6.19 0.85 -34.41
CA GLY A 144 -7.43 1.48 -34.86
C GLY A 144 -7.19 2.73 -35.71
N ILE A 145 -6.23 3.58 -35.29
CA ILE A 145 -5.77 4.75 -36.04
C ILE A 145 -5.18 4.31 -37.40
N PHE A 146 -4.29 3.32 -37.40
CA PHE A 146 -3.66 2.83 -38.63
C PHE A 146 -4.69 2.28 -39.61
N VAL A 147 -5.66 1.48 -39.13
CA VAL A 147 -6.75 0.98 -39.96
C VAL A 147 -7.61 2.11 -40.51
N SER A 148 -7.95 3.11 -39.68
CA SER A 148 -8.75 4.26 -40.10
C SER A 148 -8.09 5.05 -41.23
N PHE A 149 -6.79 5.32 -41.13
CA PHE A 149 -6.08 6.16 -42.10
C PHE A 149 -5.65 5.41 -43.36
N TYR A 150 -5.18 4.16 -43.25
CA TYR A 150 -4.54 3.48 -44.38
C TYR A 150 -5.47 2.50 -45.12
N LEU A 151 -6.44 1.89 -44.44
CA LEU A 151 -7.35 0.92 -45.08
C LEU A 151 -8.61 1.57 -45.65
N TYR A 152 -9.05 2.71 -45.10
CA TYR A 152 -10.26 3.42 -45.53
C TYR A 152 -10.01 4.87 -45.99
N PRO A 153 -9.04 5.13 -46.88
CA PRO A 153 -8.80 6.49 -47.31
C PRO A 153 -10.00 7.01 -48.11
N ARG A 154 -10.44 8.22 -47.76
CA ARG A 154 -11.44 9.01 -48.48
C ARG A 154 -10.71 10.19 -49.09
N PHE A 155 -10.81 10.34 -50.40
CA PHE A 155 -10.18 11.44 -51.12
C PHE A 155 -11.24 12.35 -51.72
N ILE A 156 -10.98 13.65 -51.65
CA ILE A 156 -11.77 14.68 -52.32
C ILE A 156 -10.78 15.41 -53.22
N MET A 157 -11.07 15.43 -54.51
CA MET A 157 -10.31 16.14 -55.51
C MET A 157 -11.21 17.22 -56.13
N TYR A 158 -10.63 18.37 -56.45
CA TYR A 158 -11.33 19.46 -57.12
C TYR A 158 -10.56 19.81 -58.40
N GLU A 159 -11.21 19.62 -59.54
CA GLU A 159 -10.63 19.82 -60.87
C GLU A 159 -11.71 20.36 -61.81
N ASP A 160 -11.39 21.39 -62.60
CA ASP A 160 -12.28 22.01 -63.60
C ASP A 160 -13.70 22.35 -63.10
N GLY A 161 -13.79 22.93 -61.89
CA GLY A 161 -15.08 23.31 -61.30
C GLY A 161 -15.93 22.12 -60.80
N LYS A 162 -15.39 20.90 -60.85
CA LYS A 162 -16.07 19.68 -60.41
C LYS A 162 -15.38 19.08 -59.19
N LEU A 163 -16.20 18.67 -58.23
CA LEU A 163 -15.77 18.00 -57.03
C LEU A 163 -15.91 16.49 -57.19
N ILE A 164 -14.78 15.78 -57.19
CA ILE A 164 -14.72 14.32 -57.37
C ILE A 164 -14.39 13.70 -56.01
N THR A 165 -15.25 12.82 -55.53
CA THR A 165 -15.03 12.08 -54.28
C THR A 165 -14.77 10.62 -54.58
N THR A 166 -13.71 10.05 -53.98
CA THR A 166 -13.46 8.60 -54.06
C THR A 166 -13.27 8.01 -52.67
N SER A 167 -13.85 6.84 -52.43
CA SER A 167 -13.70 6.09 -51.19
C SER A 167 -13.77 4.60 -51.48
N ARG A 168 -12.91 3.82 -50.82
CA ARG A 168 -12.88 2.35 -50.93
C ARG A 168 -14.12 1.67 -50.34
N ARG A 169 -14.87 2.32 -49.44
CA ARG A 169 -16.08 1.74 -48.81
C ARG A 169 -17.21 2.78 -48.77
N ASN A 170 -18.39 2.41 -49.26
CA ASN A 170 -19.59 3.25 -49.31
C ASN A 170 -19.39 4.61 -50.01
N GLY A 171 -18.75 4.60 -51.19
CA GLY A 171 -18.46 5.82 -51.96
C GLY A 171 -19.68 6.69 -52.27
N TRP A 172 -20.85 6.07 -52.48
CA TRP A 172 -22.11 6.79 -52.66
C TRP A 172 -22.53 7.61 -51.43
N VAL A 173 -22.44 7.03 -50.23
CA VAL A 173 -22.76 7.74 -48.97
C VAL A 173 -21.79 8.89 -48.75
N PHE A 174 -20.50 8.66 -49.04
CA PHE A 174 -19.49 9.71 -48.93
C PHE A 174 -19.76 10.85 -49.91
N TYR A 175 -20.03 10.55 -51.18
CA TYR A 175 -20.41 11.55 -52.19
C TYR A 175 -21.62 12.38 -51.75
N GLN A 176 -22.70 11.72 -51.30
CA GLN A 176 -23.91 12.41 -50.82
C GLN A 176 -23.61 13.29 -49.60
N SER A 177 -22.79 12.81 -48.66
CA SER A 177 -22.39 13.59 -47.48
C SER A 177 -21.64 14.85 -47.86
N VAL A 178 -20.68 14.77 -48.79
CA VAL A 178 -19.91 15.92 -49.25
C VAL A 178 -20.80 16.90 -50.02
N LYS A 179 -21.65 16.40 -50.92
CA LYS A 179 -22.62 17.24 -51.66
C LYS A 179 -23.56 17.99 -50.71
N SER A 180 -24.07 17.31 -49.69
CA SER A 180 -24.94 17.94 -48.68
C SER A 180 -24.23 19.01 -47.86
N ALA A 181 -22.96 18.78 -47.51
CA ALA A 181 -22.14 19.73 -46.76
C ALA A 181 -21.84 20.98 -47.57
N VAL A 182 -21.51 20.84 -48.86
CA VAL A 182 -21.31 21.97 -49.79
C VAL A 182 -22.59 22.78 -49.94
N ALA A 183 -23.73 22.12 -50.23
CA ALA A 183 -25.02 22.80 -50.39
C ALA A 183 -25.52 23.49 -49.12
N LYS A 184 -25.10 23.01 -47.93
CA LYS A 184 -25.39 23.68 -46.65
C LYS A 184 -24.55 24.95 -46.50
N LYS A 185 -23.26 24.91 -46.87
CA LYS A 185 -22.37 26.06 -46.81
C LYS A 185 -22.80 27.17 -47.77
N GLU A 186 -23.20 26.81 -48.99
CA GLU A 186 -23.73 27.79 -49.97
C GLU A 186 -24.98 28.50 -49.43
N ARG A 187 -25.93 27.76 -48.85
CA ARG A 187 -27.14 28.34 -48.24
C ARG A 187 -26.84 29.28 -47.08
N ASN A 188 -25.86 28.95 -46.24
CA ASN A 188 -25.46 29.79 -45.12
C ASN A 188 -24.68 31.05 -45.54
N ASN A 189 -23.99 31.01 -46.68
CA ASN A 189 -23.34 32.19 -47.23
C ASN A 189 -24.37 33.15 -47.85
N VAL A 190 -25.41 32.62 -48.50
CA VAL A 190 -26.50 33.44 -49.08
C VAL A 190 -27.40 34.09 -48.02
N SER A 191 -27.43 33.58 -46.78
CA SER A 191 -28.22 34.19 -45.68
C SER A 191 -27.46 35.25 -44.88
N ASN A 192 -26.17 35.45 -45.15
CA ASN A 192 -25.30 36.39 -44.41
C ASN A 192 -24.86 37.60 -45.27
N ASP A 193 -25.35 37.71 -46.50
CA ASP A 193 -25.33 38.90 -47.35
C ASP A 193 -26.73 39.55 -47.37
#